data_AF-A0A1M7YSY3-F1
#
_entry.id   AF-A0A1M7YSY3-F1
#
_cell.length_a   1.000
_cell.length_b   1.000
_cell.length_c   1.000
_cell.angle_alpha   90.00
_cell.angle_beta   90.00
_cell.angle_gamma   90.00
#
_symmetry.space_group_name_H-M   'P 1'
#
loop_
_entity.id
_entity.type
_entity.pdbx_description
1 polymer ?
#
loop_
_entity_poly.entity_id
_entity_poly.type
_entity_poly.pdbx_seq_one_letter_code
_entity_poly.pdbx_strand_id
1 'polypeptide(L)'
;MNNNKEKHKLHNIAFCIAASLFVSFSGPSFAGLTQYGKGNISDTINPNGYKCTQDHGYWIGNAGVVSPGVSSYNPIGTPTPIYPHLVDAAAQKPTATHRWWGSLSFYGEMKTGDNTKSAYITPDPITARISEKGVRMMGIPAGLKTTNEISATYTIPAPLNEVFDGIAIGNTAFSNMTANLKDFSDGTATAQWKQNGQVIMEATFVHGAPYVYFNVYQGQLILRTHSANTNEKSIFYKSADTLGIQTSVAGNRNNFLVTGEGNTTFNNPDSNAITMINTSGKFAVALLPVA
;
A
#
# COMPACT_ATOMS: atom_id res chain seq x y z
N MET A 1 -20.31 22.50 -79.79
CA MET A 1 -19.28 22.61 -78.73
C MET A 1 -19.78 21.79 -77.55
N ASN A 2 -19.24 20.59 -77.25
CA ASN A 2 -18.13 20.36 -76.30
C ASN A 2 -18.24 21.26 -75.04
N ASN A 3 -18.23 20.84 -73.77
CA ASN A 3 -18.12 19.52 -73.09
C ASN A 3 -18.55 19.74 -71.59
N ASN A 4 -18.67 18.78 -70.65
CA ASN A 4 -18.30 17.34 -70.59
C ASN A 4 -19.16 16.56 -69.56
N LYS A 5 -19.81 15.45 -69.99
CA LYS A 5 -19.95 14.14 -69.33
C LYS A 5 -20.34 14.00 -67.84
N GLU A 6 -21.56 13.52 -67.62
CA GLU A 6 -21.91 12.61 -66.52
C GLU A 6 -21.10 11.29 -66.57
N LYS A 7 -20.90 10.65 -65.41
CA LYS A 7 -20.97 9.17 -65.26
C LYS A 7 -21.38 8.78 -63.83
N HIS A 8 -22.67 8.46 -63.64
CA HIS A 8 -23.10 7.62 -62.51
C HIS A 8 -22.68 6.15 -62.75
N LYS A 9 -22.21 5.47 -61.71
CA LYS A 9 -22.25 4.01 -61.59
C LYS A 9 -22.47 3.60 -60.13
N LEU A 10 -23.58 2.91 -59.88
CA LEU A 10 -23.72 2.04 -58.71
C LEU A 10 -22.72 0.87 -58.82
N HIS A 11 -22.31 0.27 -57.70
CA HIS A 11 -22.65 -1.12 -57.34
C HIS A 11 -22.10 -1.53 -55.95
N ASN A 12 -22.96 -2.21 -55.19
CA ASN A 12 -22.71 -3.30 -54.23
C ASN A 12 -21.68 -3.17 -53.10
N ILE A 13 -22.24 -2.98 -51.89
CA ILE A 13 -22.11 -3.88 -50.72
C ILE A 13 -20.94 -4.89 -50.76
N ALA A 14 -19.98 -4.71 -49.84
CA ALA A 14 -19.15 -5.78 -49.30
C ALA A 14 -18.95 -5.56 -47.79
N PHE A 15 -19.56 -6.42 -46.97
CA PHE A 15 -19.47 -6.38 -45.52
C PHE A 15 -18.23 -7.15 -45.07
N CYS A 16 -17.08 -6.48 -44.99
CA CYS A 16 -15.83 -7.13 -44.57
C CYS A 16 -15.65 -7.05 -43.05
N ILE A 17 -15.88 -8.19 -42.38
CA ILE A 17 -15.48 -8.42 -40.99
C ILE A 17 -13.95 -8.38 -40.94
N ALA A 18 -13.39 -7.28 -40.42
CA ALA A 18 -11.97 -7.19 -40.11
C ALA A 18 -11.69 -8.01 -38.83
N ALA A 19 -11.48 -9.31 -39.01
CA ALA A 19 -11.03 -10.18 -37.93
C ALA A 19 -9.70 -9.67 -37.36
N SER A 20 -9.64 -9.56 -36.04
CA SER A 20 -8.52 -9.00 -35.29
C SER A 20 -7.27 -9.88 -35.38
N LEU A 21 -6.40 -9.58 -36.35
CA LEU A 21 -5.08 -10.16 -36.45
C LEU A 21 -4.12 -9.48 -35.46
N PHE A 22 -4.19 -9.87 -34.18
CA PHE A 22 -3.13 -9.57 -33.21
C PHE A 22 -1.88 -10.38 -33.58
N VAL A 23 -1.09 -9.86 -34.53
CA VAL A 23 0.25 -10.37 -34.80
C VAL A 23 1.19 -9.83 -33.72
N SER A 24 1.49 -10.66 -32.74
CA SER A 24 2.54 -10.42 -31.76
C SER A 24 3.91 -10.46 -32.45
N PHE A 25 4.35 -9.31 -32.97
CA PHE A 25 5.72 -9.09 -33.44
C PHE A 25 6.69 -9.01 -32.23
N SER A 26 7.03 -10.16 -31.66
CA SER A 26 8.21 -10.29 -30.79
C SER A 26 9.46 -10.46 -31.66
N GLY A 27 9.83 -9.42 -32.40
CA GLY A 27 11.19 -9.30 -32.93
C GLY A 27 12.18 -9.05 -31.79
N PRO A 28 13.48 -9.34 -31.94
CA PRO A 28 14.47 -8.94 -30.96
C PRO A 28 14.51 -7.41 -30.90
N SER A 29 14.07 -6.83 -29.78
CA SER A 29 14.30 -5.40 -29.53
C SER A 29 15.79 -5.20 -29.33
N PHE A 30 16.46 -4.64 -30.33
CA PHE A 30 17.83 -4.18 -30.18
C PHE A 30 17.85 -3.16 -29.05
N ALA A 31 18.66 -3.41 -28.02
CA ALA A 31 18.78 -2.53 -26.87
C ALA A 31 19.17 -1.12 -27.31
N GLY A 32 18.40 -0.12 -26.90
CA GLY A 32 18.76 1.29 -27.06
C GLY A 32 19.93 1.60 -26.14
N LEU A 33 21.12 1.74 -26.73
CA LEU A 33 22.33 2.09 -26.00
C LEU A 33 22.50 3.61 -25.99
N THR A 34 22.23 4.23 -24.84
CA THR A 34 22.50 5.66 -24.62
C THR A 34 23.97 5.82 -24.21
N GLN A 35 24.75 6.59 -24.98
CA GLN A 35 26.15 6.87 -24.66
C GLN A 35 26.26 7.79 -23.43
N TYR A 36 27.20 7.49 -22.54
CA TYR A 36 27.46 8.24 -21.33
C TYR A 36 28.97 8.32 -21.06
N GLY A 37 29.59 9.44 -21.48
CA GLY A 37 31.04 9.60 -21.46
C GLY A 37 31.74 8.61 -22.40
N LYS A 38 32.52 7.69 -21.84
CA LYS A 38 33.16 6.57 -22.58
C LYS A 38 32.39 5.24 -22.48
N GLY A 39 31.30 5.20 -21.71
CA GLY A 39 30.45 4.03 -21.54
C GLY A 39 29.08 4.21 -22.19
N ASN A 40 28.19 3.25 -21.98
CA ASN A 40 26.79 3.35 -22.37
C ASN A 40 25.89 2.69 -21.33
N ILE A 41 24.59 3.01 -21.38
CA ILE A 41 23.52 2.36 -20.62
C ILE A 41 22.50 1.76 -21.59
N SER A 42 21.97 0.59 -21.25
CA SER A 42 20.91 -0.09 -21.99
C SER A 42 19.55 0.31 -21.42
N ASP A 43 18.59 0.65 -22.28
CA ASP A 43 17.17 0.79 -21.92
C ASP A 43 16.45 -0.58 -21.76
N THR A 44 17.09 -1.65 -22.22
CA THR A 44 16.52 -3.00 -22.32
C THR A 44 17.16 -3.92 -21.30
N ILE A 45 16.34 -4.70 -20.59
CA ILE A 45 16.78 -5.70 -19.60
C ILE A 45 17.57 -6.80 -20.33
N ASN A 46 18.73 -7.19 -19.79
CA ASN A 46 19.47 -8.38 -20.23
C ASN A 46 18.70 -9.64 -19.80
N PRO A 47 18.16 -10.47 -20.72
CA PRO A 47 17.40 -11.66 -20.35
C PRO A 47 18.23 -12.74 -19.65
N ASN A 48 19.56 -12.67 -19.78
CA ASN A 48 20.52 -13.56 -19.11
C ASN A 48 21.12 -12.93 -17.83
N GLY A 49 20.61 -11.77 -17.39
CA GLY A 49 21.19 -10.98 -16.29
C GLY A 49 20.96 -11.52 -14.88
N TYR A 50 20.62 -12.80 -14.73
CA TYR A 50 20.09 -13.37 -13.50
C TYR A 50 20.98 -14.42 -12.84
N LYS A 51 20.75 -14.60 -11.54
CA LYS A 51 21.15 -15.77 -10.76
C LYS A 51 19.89 -16.51 -10.34
N CYS A 52 19.96 -17.83 -10.28
CA CYS A 52 18.91 -18.65 -9.67
C CYS A 52 19.53 -19.42 -8.50
N THR A 53 18.75 -19.71 -7.47
CA THR A 53 19.15 -20.47 -6.27
C THR A 53 18.04 -21.44 -5.91
N GLN A 54 18.39 -22.68 -5.61
CA GLN A 54 17.46 -23.69 -5.11
C GLN A 54 17.61 -23.82 -3.59
N ASP A 55 16.59 -23.37 -2.84
CA ASP A 55 16.55 -23.43 -1.38
C ASP A 55 15.08 -23.50 -0.92
N HIS A 56 14.60 -24.70 -0.56
CA HIS A 56 13.19 -25.00 -0.27
C HIS A 56 12.17 -24.49 -1.33
N GLY A 57 12.65 -24.23 -2.54
CA GLY A 57 11.96 -23.55 -3.64
C GLY A 57 12.98 -23.08 -4.68
N TYR A 58 12.54 -22.33 -5.69
CA TYR A 58 13.43 -21.75 -6.70
C TYR A 58 13.34 -20.22 -6.67
N TRP A 59 14.49 -19.58 -6.48
CA TRP A 59 14.59 -18.14 -6.23
C TRP A 59 15.45 -17.45 -7.26
N ILE A 60 15.02 -16.28 -7.73
CA ILE A 60 15.77 -15.49 -8.71
C ILE A 60 16.37 -14.23 -8.08
N GLY A 61 17.66 -14.02 -8.34
CA GLY A 61 18.41 -12.83 -7.94
C GLY A 61 18.80 -12.02 -9.16
N ASN A 62 18.29 -10.79 -9.24
CA ASN A 62 18.46 -9.82 -10.33
C ASN A 62 17.83 -10.25 -11.68
N ALA A 63 16.72 -9.63 -12.08
CA ALA A 63 16.24 -9.61 -13.48
C ALA A 63 15.40 -8.36 -13.80
N GLY A 64 15.47 -7.33 -12.95
CA GLY A 64 14.48 -6.25 -12.86
C GLY A 64 13.66 -6.31 -11.55
N VAL A 65 12.56 -5.55 -11.49
CA VAL A 65 11.63 -5.57 -10.36
C VAL A 65 10.64 -6.73 -10.55
N VAL A 66 10.92 -7.86 -9.91
CA VAL A 66 10.19 -9.12 -10.10
C VAL A 66 9.94 -9.81 -8.75
N SER A 67 8.90 -10.64 -8.68
CA SER A 67 8.71 -11.56 -7.56
C SER A 67 9.89 -12.55 -7.50
N PRO A 68 10.43 -12.85 -6.31
CA PRO A 68 11.65 -13.64 -6.20
C PRO A 68 11.44 -15.14 -6.47
N GLY A 69 10.21 -15.66 -6.32
CA GLY A 69 9.91 -17.07 -6.57
C GLY A 69 9.61 -17.38 -8.04
N VAL A 70 10.14 -18.49 -8.55
CA VAL A 70 9.85 -19.03 -9.90
C VAL A 70 9.50 -20.52 -9.85
N SER A 71 8.92 -21.04 -10.95
CA SER A 71 8.48 -22.45 -11.03
C SER A 71 9.61 -23.48 -11.17
N SER A 72 10.79 -23.07 -11.64
CA SER A 72 11.89 -23.97 -11.99
C SER A 72 13.25 -23.25 -12.03
N TYR A 73 14.32 -24.00 -11.76
CA TYR A 73 15.71 -23.53 -11.80
C TYR A 73 16.34 -23.66 -13.20
N ASN A 74 16.14 -24.78 -13.89
CA ASN A 74 16.70 -25.05 -15.21
C ASN A 74 15.71 -25.86 -16.09
N PRO A 75 15.12 -25.28 -17.14
CA PRO A 75 15.17 -23.84 -17.47
C PRO A 75 14.53 -23.00 -16.35
N ILE A 76 14.94 -21.73 -16.26
CA ILE A 76 14.35 -20.77 -15.34
C ILE A 76 12.85 -20.61 -15.63
N GLY A 77 12.02 -20.65 -14.58
CA GLY A 77 10.60 -20.34 -14.69
C GLY A 77 10.39 -18.84 -14.99
N THR A 78 9.36 -18.50 -15.76
CA THR A 78 9.08 -17.11 -16.15
C THR A 78 9.01 -16.16 -14.94
N PRO A 79 9.90 -15.16 -14.82
CA PRO A 79 9.82 -14.16 -13.75
C PRO A 79 8.50 -13.40 -13.80
N THR A 80 7.88 -13.19 -12.64
CA THR A 80 6.65 -12.37 -12.53
C THR A 80 7.03 -10.90 -12.28
N PRO A 81 6.77 -9.95 -13.20
CA PRO A 81 7.07 -8.54 -12.96
C PRO A 81 6.23 -7.95 -11.84
N ILE A 82 6.84 -7.06 -11.05
CA ILE A 82 6.15 -6.24 -10.06
C ILE A 82 6.15 -4.79 -10.57
N TYR A 83 4.95 -4.23 -10.71
CA TYR A 83 4.75 -2.84 -11.15
C TYR A 83 4.42 -1.92 -9.97
N PRO A 84 4.96 -0.70 -9.94
CA PRO A 84 4.62 0.27 -8.90
C PRO A 84 3.12 0.61 -8.82
N HIS A 85 2.55 0.47 -7.62
CA HIS A 85 1.19 0.82 -7.21
C HIS A 85 1.06 2.33 -6.96
N LEU A 86 1.17 3.16 -8.02
CA LEU A 86 1.22 4.62 -7.92
C LEU A 86 -0.05 5.30 -8.43
N VAL A 87 -0.41 6.43 -7.81
CA VAL A 87 -1.46 7.36 -8.26
C VAL A 87 -1.00 8.81 -8.11
N ASP A 88 -1.76 9.75 -8.68
CA ASP A 88 -1.59 11.20 -8.57
C ASP A 88 -0.12 11.67 -8.71
N ALA A 89 0.41 12.42 -7.74
CA ALA A 89 1.74 13.03 -7.80
C ALA A 89 2.89 12.01 -7.86
N ALA A 90 2.74 10.85 -7.21
CA ALA A 90 3.73 9.77 -7.24
C ALA A 90 3.83 9.12 -8.62
N ALA A 91 2.74 9.08 -9.40
CA ALA A 91 2.74 8.54 -10.77
C ALA A 91 3.42 9.47 -11.80
N GLN A 92 3.66 10.75 -11.47
CA GLN A 92 4.28 11.75 -12.36
C GLN A 92 5.79 11.92 -12.15
N LYS A 93 6.42 11.12 -11.28
CA LYS A 93 7.85 11.19 -10.96
C LYS A 93 8.46 9.78 -10.92
N PRO A 94 9.79 9.63 -11.11
CA PRO A 94 10.46 8.33 -10.97
C PRO A 94 10.13 7.69 -9.62
N THR A 95 9.78 6.41 -9.64
CA THR A 95 9.43 5.67 -8.42
C THR A 95 10.62 5.62 -7.46
N ALA A 96 10.49 6.20 -6.26
CA ALA A 96 11.55 6.05 -5.28
C ALA A 96 11.60 4.61 -4.77
N THR A 97 12.81 4.07 -4.68
CA THR A 97 13.10 2.73 -4.17
C THR A 97 13.92 2.84 -2.87
N HIS A 98 14.10 1.71 -2.17
CA HIS A 98 14.90 1.66 -0.93
C HIS A 98 14.43 2.65 0.16
N ARG A 99 13.11 2.86 0.26
CA ARG A 99 12.47 3.71 1.29
C ARG A 99 11.72 2.85 2.31
N TRP A 100 11.54 3.36 3.53
CA TRP A 100 10.77 2.72 4.61
C TRP A 100 9.28 2.47 4.25
N TRP A 101 8.79 3.12 3.19
CA TRP A 101 7.46 2.92 2.61
C TRP A 101 7.45 2.08 1.33
N GLY A 102 8.57 1.49 0.91
CA GLY A 102 8.70 0.82 -0.39
C GLY A 102 7.69 -0.31 -0.63
N SER A 103 7.20 -0.97 0.43
CA SER A 103 6.15 -1.98 0.34
C SER A 103 4.81 -1.42 -0.16
N LEU A 104 4.44 -0.19 0.19
CA LEU A 104 3.26 0.51 -0.35
C LEU A 104 3.42 0.76 -1.87
N SER A 105 4.65 1.01 -2.33
CA SER A 105 4.94 1.19 -3.76
C SER A 105 4.88 -0.10 -4.55
N PHE A 106 5.39 -1.21 -4.01
CA PHE A 106 5.57 -2.45 -4.79
C PHE A 106 4.54 -3.54 -4.51
N TYR A 107 3.80 -3.46 -3.40
CA TYR A 107 2.73 -4.40 -3.07
C TYR A 107 1.34 -3.75 -2.92
N GLY A 108 1.27 -2.43 -2.74
CA GLY A 108 0.04 -1.71 -2.40
C GLY A 108 -0.41 -2.09 -0.99
N GLU A 109 -1.53 -2.80 -0.90
CA GLU A 109 -2.01 -3.44 0.33
C GLU A 109 -1.57 -4.91 0.50
N MET A 110 -1.42 -5.31 1.76
CA MET A 110 -1.39 -6.71 2.21
C MET A 110 -2.77 -7.04 2.76
N LYS A 111 -3.48 -7.99 2.15
CA LYS A 111 -4.86 -8.28 2.58
C LYS A 111 -4.89 -8.91 3.96
N THR A 112 -5.95 -8.69 4.72
CA THR A 112 -6.16 -9.39 6.00
C THR A 112 -6.17 -10.91 5.76
N GLY A 113 -5.28 -11.65 6.44
CA GLY A 113 -5.08 -13.08 6.23
C GLY A 113 -4.08 -13.47 5.12
N ASP A 114 -3.62 -12.56 4.28
CA ASP A 114 -2.65 -12.83 3.21
C ASP A 114 -1.22 -12.94 3.76
N ASN A 115 -0.61 -14.11 3.66
CA ASN A 115 0.77 -14.38 4.10
C ASN A 115 1.80 -14.29 2.96
N THR A 116 1.40 -13.94 1.74
CA THR A 116 2.26 -13.93 0.54
C THR A 116 2.93 -12.57 0.29
N LYS A 117 2.44 -11.51 0.95
CA LYS A 117 2.92 -10.14 0.86
C LYS A 117 3.36 -9.61 2.23
N SER A 118 4.19 -8.57 2.23
CA SER A 118 4.47 -7.76 3.42
C SER A 118 4.30 -6.28 3.09
N ALA A 119 3.17 -5.69 3.50
CA ALA A 119 2.86 -4.26 3.34
C ALA A 119 3.02 -3.48 4.66
N TYR A 120 4.06 -3.84 5.42
CA TYR A 120 4.49 -3.08 6.59
C TYR A 120 5.38 -1.90 6.16
N ILE A 121 5.16 -0.75 6.79
CA ILE A 121 5.94 0.48 6.66
C ILE A 121 6.33 0.98 8.05
N THR A 122 7.49 1.62 8.18
CA THR A 122 8.01 2.12 9.47
C THR A 122 8.27 3.63 9.43
N PRO A 123 7.23 4.46 9.52
CA PRO A 123 7.34 5.87 9.88
C PRO A 123 7.60 5.99 11.39
N ASP A 124 8.85 5.76 11.81
CA ASP A 124 9.28 5.81 13.21
C ASP A 124 8.71 7.05 13.93
N PRO A 125 8.12 6.93 15.14
CA PRO A 125 8.10 5.77 16.03
C PRO A 125 6.96 4.76 15.77
N ILE A 126 6.26 4.85 14.63
CA ILE A 126 5.08 4.01 14.30
C ILE A 126 5.48 2.88 13.35
N THR A 127 5.05 1.66 13.66
CA THR A 127 4.90 0.58 12.68
C THR A 127 3.47 0.59 12.16
N ALA A 128 3.31 0.57 10.83
CA ALA A 128 2.01 0.53 10.19
C ALA A 128 1.91 -0.60 9.14
N ARG A 129 0.74 -1.25 9.02
CA ARG A 129 0.43 -2.22 7.96
C ARG A 129 -0.70 -1.70 7.09
N ILE A 130 -0.44 -1.53 5.80
CA ILE A 130 -1.44 -1.13 4.81
C ILE A 130 -2.28 -2.35 4.39
N SER A 131 -3.61 -2.20 4.41
CA SER A 131 -4.57 -3.27 4.15
C SER A 131 -5.73 -2.80 3.27
N GLU A 132 -6.55 -3.74 2.81
CA GLU A 132 -7.78 -3.50 2.06
C GLU A 132 -8.87 -2.77 2.87
N LYS A 133 -8.70 -2.68 4.20
CA LYS A 133 -9.65 -2.04 5.12
C LYS A 133 -9.20 -0.68 5.65
N GLY A 134 -7.97 -0.26 5.31
CA GLY A 134 -7.29 0.89 5.90
C GLY A 134 -5.89 0.51 6.41
N VAL A 135 -5.51 0.97 7.60
CA VAL A 135 -4.17 0.79 8.17
C VAL A 135 -4.21 0.30 9.62
N ARG A 136 -3.44 -0.75 9.95
CA ARG A 136 -3.08 -1.11 11.34
C ARG A 136 -1.92 -0.23 11.79
N MET A 137 -1.97 0.32 13.00
CA MET A 137 -0.94 1.18 13.59
C MET A 137 -0.58 0.73 15.00
N MET A 138 0.71 0.71 15.31
CA MET A 138 1.28 0.34 16.60
C MET A 138 2.62 1.05 16.80
N GLY A 139 3.02 1.31 18.04
CA GLY A 139 4.34 1.83 18.35
C GLY A 139 5.42 0.78 18.12
N ILE A 140 6.60 1.23 17.70
CA ILE A 140 7.82 0.43 17.78
C ILE A 140 8.14 0.23 19.27
N PRO A 141 8.30 -1.01 19.78
CA PRO A 141 8.55 -1.24 21.20
C PRO A 141 9.85 -0.60 21.67
N ALA A 142 9.83 -0.01 22.86
CA ALA A 142 10.98 0.68 23.47
C ALA A 142 12.12 -0.25 23.96
N GLY A 143 12.18 -1.50 23.48
CA GLY A 143 13.22 -2.46 23.85
C GLY A 143 13.11 -3.80 23.13
N LEU A 144 14.26 -4.44 22.90
CA LEU A 144 14.30 -5.81 22.40
C LEU A 144 13.92 -6.79 23.52
N LYS A 145 12.96 -7.68 23.25
CA LYS A 145 12.66 -8.82 24.13
C LYS A 145 13.52 -10.01 23.70
N THR A 146 14.18 -10.67 24.65
CA THR A 146 14.85 -11.95 24.41
C THR A 146 13.79 -13.02 24.13
N THR A 147 13.81 -13.60 22.94
CA THR A 147 12.90 -14.70 22.55
C THR A 147 13.47 -16.08 22.92
N ASN A 148 14.78 -16.16 23.14
CA ASN A 148 15.50 -17.26 23.77
C ASN A 148 16.86 -16.76 24.27
N GLU A 149 17.74 -17.66 24.74
CA GLU A 149 19.07 -17.36 25.29
C GLU A 149 20.04 -16.70 24.27
N ILE A 150 19.81 -16.85 22.97
CA ILE A 150 20.71 -16.40 21.89
C ILE A 150 20.06 -15.41 20.91
N SER A 151 18.77 -15.09 21.08
CA SER A 151 17.98 -14.27 20.15
C SER A 151 17.21 -13.18 20.89
N ALA A 152 17.38 -11.94 20.47
CA ALA A 152 16.56 -10.81 20.88
C ALA A 152 15.83 -10.27 19.64
N THR A 153 14.54 -10.61 19.51
CA THR A 153 13.74 -10.31 18.32
C THR A 153 12.37 -9.76 18.72
N TYR A 154 11.86 -8.80 17.94
CA TYR A 154 10.47 -8.37 18.07
C TYR A 154 9.60 -9.03 17.01
N THR A 155 8.76 -9.97 17.43
CA THR A 155 7.73 -10.58 16.58
C THR A 155 6.45 -9.78 16.70
N ILE A 156 5.96 -9.22 15.59
CA ILE A 156 4.64 -8.57 15.54
C ILE A 156 3.56 -9.64 15.79
N PRO A 157 2.78 -9.57 16.88
CA PRO A 157 1.79 -10.60 17.18
C PRO A 157 0.61 -10.57 16.21
N ALA A 158 0.14 -11.75 15.82
CA ALA A 158 -0.94 -11.96 14.85
C ALA A 158 -0.84 -11.00 13.63
N PRO A 159 0.26 -11.06 12.85
CA PRO A 159 0.58 -10.02 11.86
C PRO A 159 -0.42 -9.96 10.70
N LEU A 160 -1.11 -11.07 10.41
CA LEU A 160 -2.12 -11.16 9.36
C LEU A 160 -3.49 -10.59 9.76
N ASN A 161 -3.72 -10.39 11.07
CA ASN A 161 -4.98 -9.83 11.57
C ASN A 161 -5.07 -8.33 11.25
N GLU A 162 -6.29 -7.85 11.07
CA GLU A 162 -6.61 -6.43 10.89
C GLU A 162 -6.09 -5.59 12.07
N VAL A 163 -6.34 -6.05 13.29
CA VAL A 163 -5.82 -5.44 14.53
C VAL A 163 -5.56 -6.53 15.58
N PHE A 164 -4.58 -6.27 16.45
CA PHE A 164 -4.32 -7.08 17.64
C PHE A 164 -3.83 -6.20 18.80
N ASP A 165 -2.57 -5.77 18.78
CA ASP A 165 -1.94 -5.04 19.90
C ASP A 165 -1.95 -3.51 19.78
N GLY A 166 -2.11 -2.98 18.57
CA GLY A 166 -2.36 -1.57 18.31
C GLY A 166 -3.82 -1.26 17.98
N ILE A 167 -4.02 -0.28 17.10
CA ILE A 167 -5.33 0.08 16.53
C ILE A 167 -5.36 -0.21 15.03
N ALA A 168 -6.54 -0.31 14.43
CA ALA A 168 -6.71 -0.17 12.99
C ALA A 168 -7.62 1.02 12.67
N ILE A 169 -7.17 1.89 11.76
CA ILE A 169 -7.94 3.00 11.22
C ILE A 169 -8.46 2.57 9.85
N GLY A 170 -9.76 2.65 9.64
CA GLY A 170 -10.39 2.28 8.38
C GLY A 170 -11.65 3.09 8.10
N ASN A 171 -12.48 2.55 7.20
CA ASN A 171 -13.73 3.19 6.79
C ASN A 171 -14.97 2.41 7.26
N THR A 172 -16.09 3.10 7.51
CA THR A 172 -17.38 2.49 7.86
C THR A 172 -18.13 1.88 6.68
N ALA A 173 -17.99 2.44 5.47
CA ALA A 173 -18.72 2.03 4.28
C ALA A 173 -17.92 1.09 3.36
N PHE A 174 -16.60 1.08 3.48
CA PHE A 174 -15.69 0.35 2.58
C PHE A 174 -14.69 -0.51 3.36
N SER A 175 -14.55 -1.77 2.95
CA SER A 175 -13.74 -2.80 3.63
C SER A 175 -12.96 -3.71 2.67
N ASN A 176 -12.92 -3.38 1.38
CA ASN A 176 -12.17 -4.09 0.34
C ASN A 176 -11.71 -3.08 -0.73
N MET A 177 -10.90 -2.12 -0.28
CA MET A 177 -10.27 -1.07 -1.08
C MET A 177 -8.90 -1.53 -1.61
N THR A 178 -8.41 -0.87 -2.64
CA THR A 178 -7.01 -0.98 -3.10
C THR A 178 -6.21 0.21 -2.60
N ALA A 179 -4.99 -0.02 -2.11
CA ALA A 179 -4.10 1.02 -1.62
C ALA A 179 -2.98 1.33 -2.63
N ASN A 180 -2.73 2.62 -2.85
CA ASN A 180 -1.67 3.11 -3.74
C ASN A 180 -0.84 4.20 -3.05
N LEU A 181 0.42 4.34 -3.45
CA LEU A 181 1.21 5.52 -3.11
C LEU A 181 0.73 6.71 -3.95
N LYS A 182 0.27 7.77 -3.28
CA LYS A 182 -0.23 9.00 -3.91
C LYS A 182 0.84 10.07 -4.05
N ASP A 183 1.62 10.28 -2.99
CA ASP A 183 2.69 11.26 -2.97
C ASP A 183 3.75 10.88 -1.93
N PHE A 184 4.92 11.48 -2.05
CA PHE A 184 6.06 11.30 -1.15
C PHE A 184 7.03 12.47 -1.21
N SER A 185 7.73 12.68 -0.09
CA SER A 185 8.87 13.60 0.05
C SER A 185 10.07 12.85 0.65
N ASP A 186 11.11 13.58 1.06
CA ASP A 186 12.25 12.99 1.79
C ASP A 186 11.84 12.36 3.13
N GLY A 187 10.82 12.91 3.79
CA GLY A 187 10.35 12.47 5.11
C GLY A 187 8.93 11.90 5.15
N THR A 188 8.14 11.99 4.07
CA THR A 188 6.71 11.63 4.07
C THR A 188 6.34 10.65 2.97
N ALA A 189 5.26 9.90 3.21
CA ALA A 189 4.54 9.12 2.20
C ALA A 189 3.03 9.18 2.46
N THR A 190 2.25 9.33 1.40
CA THR A 190 0.79 9.36 1.46
C THR A 190 0.22 8.13 0.75
N ALA A 191 -0.47 7.29 1.52
CA ALA A 191 -1.31 6.23 0.98
C ALA A 191 -2.68 6.79 0.59
N GLN A 192 -3.22 6.36 -0.55
CA GLN A 192 -4.60 6.62 -0.99
C GLN A 192 -5.32 5.29 -1.19
N TRP A 193 -6.48 5.14 -0.56
CA TRP A 193 -7.36 4.00 -0.74
C TRP A 193 -8.47 4.33 -1.73
N LYS A 194 -8.68 3.44 -2.69
CA LYS A 194 -9.67 3.59 -3.76
C LYS A 194 -10.57 2.36 -3.83
N GLN A 195 -11.81 2.56 -4.27
CA GLN A 195 -12.71 1.48 -4.66
C GLN A 195 -13.56 1.93 -5.85
N ASN A 196 -13.71 1.08 -6.86
CA ASN A 196 -14.45 1.37 -8.10
C ASN A 196 -14.01 2.69 -8.78
N GLY A 197 -12.70 2.96 -8.78
CA GLY A 197 -12.09 4.19 -9.34
C GLY A 197 -12.19 5.42 -8.43
N GLN A 198 -13.09 5.43 -7.45
CA GLN A 198 -13.30 6.56 -6.53
C GLN A 198 -12.28 6.56 -5.39
N VAL A 199 -11.88 7.75 -4.96
CA VAL A 199 -11.04 7.93 -3.75
C VAL A 199 -11.94 7.85 -2.52
N ILE A 200 -11.54 7.03 -1.54
CA ILE A 200 -12.30 6.80 -0.30
C ILE A 200 -11.67 7.53 0.88
N MET A 201 -10.37 7.33 1.08
CA MET A 201 -9.60 7.94 2.15
C MET A 201 -8.11 7.97 1.83
N GLU A 202 -7.36 8.80 2.56
CA GLU A 202 -5.91 8.95 2.49
C GLU A 202 -5.30 8.94 3.89
N ALA A 203 -4.03 8.53 3.97
CA ALA A 203 -3.21 8.64 5.18
C ALA A 203 -1.81 9.11 4.83
N THR A 204 -1.37 10.21 5.41
CA THR A 204 -0.02 10.75 5.28
C THR A 204 0.79 10.41 6.53
N PHE A 205 1.85 9.63 6.31
CA PHE A 205 2.81 9.20 7.31
C PHE A 205 4.05 10.09 7.23
N VAL A 206 4.61 10.45 8.38
CA VAL A 206 5.80 11.31 8.49
C VAL A 206 6.85 10.58 9.34
N HIS A 207 8.01 10.31 8.76
CA HIS A 207 9.10 9.63 9.45
C HIS A 207 9.73 10.54 10.52
N GLY A 208 9.98 9.99 11.71
CA GLY A 208 10.44 10.73 12.87
C GLY A 208 9.33 11.47 13.63
N ALA A 209 8.07 11.33 13.24
CA ALA A 209 6.94 12.02 13.86
C ALA A 209 5.90 11.04 14.41
N PRO A 210 5.36 11.27 15.62
CA PRO A 210 4.35 10.39 16.21
C PRO A 210 2.95 10.55 15.58
N TYR A 211 2.82 11.23 14.44
CA TYR A 211 1.54 11.62 13.84
C TYR A 211 1.29 10.97 12.48
N VAL A 212 0.04 10.53 12.26
CA VAL A 212 -0.48 10.16 10.94
C VAL A 212 -1.74 11.00 10.67
N TYR A 213 -1.77 11.66 9.51
CA TYR A 213 -2.87 12.53 9.10
C TYR A 213 -3.79 11.83 8.12
N PHE A 214 -5.09 11.85 8.37
CA PHE A 214 -6.09 11.17 7.55
C PHE A 214 -7.04 12.17 6.91
N ASN A 215 -7.37 11.93 5.64
CA ASN A 215 -8.52 12.56 4.96
C ASN A 215 -9.51 11.46 4.58
N VAL A 216 -10.79 11.61 4.90
CA VAL A 216 -11.86 10.68 4.55
C VAL A 216 -12.88 11.41 3.68
N TYR A 217 -13.07 10.92 2.45
CA TYR A 217 -13.91 11.56 1.44
C TYR A 217 -15.29 10.90 1.33
N GLN A 218 -15.41 9.62 1.72
CA GLN A 218 -16.64 8.86 1.68
C GLN A 218 -16.76 7.99 2.94
N GLY A 219 -17.99 7.77 3.43
CA GLY A 219 -18.20 7.09 4.70
C GLY A 219 -17.76 7.93 5.91
N GLN A 220 -17.34 7.26 6.98
CA GLN A 220 -16.79 7.87 8.20
C GLN A 220 -15.52 7.12 8.61
N LEU A 221 -14.65 7.78 9.37
CA LEU A 221 -13.48 7.13 9.96
C LEU A 221 -13.93 6.19 11.08
N ILE A 222 -13.39 4.98 11.11
CA ILE A 222 -13.63 4.01 12.18
C ILE A 222 -12.30 3.49 12.74
N LEU A 223 -12.17 3.58 14.06
CA LEU A 223 -11.07 2.97 14.80
C LEU A 223 -11.52 1.63 15.35
N ARG A 224 -10.73 0.59 15.08
CA ARG A 224 -10.95 -0.78 15.55
C ARG A 224 -9.82 -1.20 16.49
N THR A 225 -10.17 -1.98 17.49
CA THR A 225 -9.25 -2.59 18.46
C THR A 225 -9.52 -4.10 18.55
N HIS A 226 -8.62 -4.86 19.16
CA HIS A 226 -8.85 -6.29 19.39
C HIS A 226 -10.09 -6.53 20.28
N SER A 227 -10.12 -5.83 21.41
CA SER A 227 -11.16 -5.96 22.44
C SER A 227 -11.93 -4.66 22.62
N ALA A 228 -13.13 -4.75 23.21
CA ALA A 228 -13.90 -3.62 23.72
C ALA A 228 -13.25 -3.09 25.02
N ASN A 229 -13.85 -2.10 25.71
CA ASN A 229 -13.32 -1.61 26.98
C ASN A 229 -13.23 -2.75 28.02
N THR A 230 -11.99 -3.17 28.32
CA THR A 230 -11.60 -4.28 29.20
C THR A 230 -10.19 -4.00 29.76
N ASN A 231 -9.49 -5.00 30.30
CA ASN A 231 -8.08 -4.87 30.67
C ASN A 231 -7.16 -4.63 29.43
N GLU A 232 -7.62 -4.96 28.22
CA GLU A 232 -6.85 -4.86 26.98
C GLU A 232 -7.07 -3.55 26.21
N LYS A 233 -8.14 -2.82 26.52
CA LYS A 233 -8.45 -1.49 25.97
C LYS A 233 -9.11 -0.62 27.02
N SER A 234 -8.68 0.63 27.12
CA SER A 234 -9.42 1.66 27.85
C SER A 234 -9.47 2.99 27.09
N ILE A 235 -10.48 3.80 27.41
CA ILE A 235 -10.52 5.21 27.04
C ILE A 235 -9.96 6.00 28.22
N PHE A 236 -8.82 6.66 28.04
CA PHE A 236 -8.15 7.43 29.10
C PHE A 236 -8.41 8.94 29.00
N TYR A 237 -8.89 9.41 27.85
CA TYR A 237 -9.19 10.83 27.60
C TYR A 237 -10.36 10.98 26.61
N LYS A 238 -11.17 12.02 26.77
CA LYS A 238 -12.23 12.38 25.83
C LYS A 238 -12.55 13.87 25.94
N SER A 239 -12.50 14.58 24.81
CA SER A 239 -12.96 15.97 24.64
C SER A 239 -14.08 16.05 23.58
N ALA A 240 -14.37 17.25 23.08
CA ALA A 240 -15.32 17.49 21.99
C ALA A 240 -14.79 17.13 20.58
N ASP A 241 -13.48 16.98 20.44
CA ASP A 241 -12.79 16.73 19.16
C ASP A 241 -11.77 15.57 19.22
N THR A 242 -11.40 15.13 20.42
CA THR A 242 -10.27 14.22 20.68
C THR A 242 -10.67 13.06 21.58
N LEU A 243 -10.24 11.85 21.21
CA LEU A 243 -10.41 10.63 21.99
C LEU A 243 -9.04 9.99 22.27
N GLY A 244 -8.78 9.64 23.54
CA GLY A 244 -7.58 8.92 23.96
C GLY A 244 -7.87 7.45 24.21
N ILE A 245 -7.22 6.57 23.45
CA ILE A 245 -7.38 5.11 23.51
C ILE A 245 -6.06 4.48 23.93
N GLN A 246 -6.07 3.69 25.00
CA GLN A 246 -4.98 2.78 25.35
C GLN A 246 -5.33 1.38 24.85
N THR A 247 -4.35 0.67 24.29
CA THR A 247 -4.38 -0.79 24.10
C THR A 247 -3.25 -1.45 24.88
N SER A 248 -3.48 -2.68 25.36
CA SER A 248 -2.52 -3.46 26.15
C SER A 248 -2.75 -4.95 25.95
N VAL A 249 -2.28 -5.49 24.82
CA VAL A 249 -2.51 -6.89 24.42
C VAL A 249 -1.17 -7.62 24.35
N ALA A 250 -1.10 -8.85 24.86
CA ALA A 250 0.11 -9.69 24.87
C ALA A 250 1.39 -9.00 25.41
N GLY A 251 1.25 -8.07 26.34
CA GLY A 251 2.37 -7.31 26.91
C GLY A 251 2.98 -6.26 25.97
N ASN A 252 2.22 -5.81 24.96
CA ASN A 252 2.50 -4.64 24.14
C ASN A 252 1.47 -3.56 24.47
N ARG A 253 1.92 -2.43 25.04
CA ARG A 253 1.07 -1.28 25.41
C ARG A 253 1.24 -0.16 24.39
N ASN A 254 0.13 0.42 23.94
CA ASN A 254 0.13 1.59 23.07
C ASN A 254 -0.88 2.61 23.61
N ASN A 255 -0.54 3.89 23.52
CA ASN A 255 -1.44 5.00 23.83
C ASN A 255 -1.64 5.83 22.56
N PHE A 256 -2.88 6.12 22.18
CA PHE A 256 -3.19 6.93 21.02
C PHE A 256 -4.11 8.10 21.40
N LEU A 257 -3.91 9.26 20.77
CA LEU A 257 -4.95 10.28 20.63
C LEU A 257 -5.45 10.28 19.19
N VAL A 258 -6.76 10.39 19.00
CA VAL A 258 -7.35 10.69 17.69
C VAL A 258 -8.13 11.99 17.79
N THR A 259 -7.71 13.00 17.04
CA THR A 259 -8.30 14.35 17.01
C THR A 259 -8.87 14.61 15.62
N GLY A 260 -10.14 14.99 15.52
CA GLY A 260 -10.74 15.48 14.27
C GLY A 260 -10.57 16.99 14.09
N GLU A 261 -10.57 17.49 12.85
CA GLU A 261 -10.59 18.93 12.59
C GLU A 261 -12.00 19.48 12.90
N GLY A 262 -12.15 20.11 14.07
CA GLY A 262 -13.42 20.63 14.57
C GLY A 262 -14.30 19.58 15.27
N ASN A 263 -15.59 19.90 15.44
CA ASN A 263 -16.54 19.07 16.20
C ASN A 263 -16.57 17.62 15.71
N THR A 264 -16.28 16.68 16.61
CA THR A 264 -16.17 15.26 16.28
C THR A 264 -16.98 14.40 17.25
N THR A 265 -17.98 13.69 16.74
CA THR A 265 -18.80 12.79 17.56
C THR A 265 -18.23 11.38 17.55
N PHE A 266 -17.89 10.86 18.73
CA PHE A 266 -17.39 9.50 18.93
C PHE A 266 -18.54 8.55 19.29
N ASN A 267 -18.99 7.74 18.33
CA ASN A 267 -20.04 6.74 18.54
C ASN A 267 -19.46 5.42 19.07
N ASN A 268 -20.14 4.82 20.04
CA ASN A 268 -19.77 3.56 20.69
C ASN A 268 -18.31 3.51 21.22
N PRO A 269 -17.82 4.53 21.96
CA PRO A 269 -16.42 4.61 22.38
C PRO A 269 -15.97 3.44 23.28
N ASP A 270 -16.91 2.81 23.98
CA ASP A 270 -16.66 1.64 24.83
C ASP A 270 -16.54 0.32 24.05
N SER A 271 -16.98 0.27 22.79
CA SER A 271 -16.88 -0.92 21.94
C SER A 271 -15.45 -1.15 21.42
N ASN A 272 -15.27 -2.19 20.60
CA ASN A 272 -14.05 -2.42 19.83
C ASN A 272 -14.05 -1.76 18.44
N ALA A 273 -15.09 -0.98 18.12
CA ALA A 273 -15.33 -0.41 16.79
C ALA A 273 -15.97 0.99 16.92
N ILE A 274 -15.12 2.01 17.04
CA ILE A 274 -15.49 3.40 17.34
C ILE A 274 -15.61 4.19 16.05
N THR A 275 -16.83 4.60 15.68
CA THR A 275 -17.08 5.47 14.53
C THR A 275 -16.91 6.93 14.92
N MET A 276 -16.15 7.68 14.13
CA MET A 276 -15.89 9.11 14.34
C MET A 276 -16.60 9.92 13.26
N ILE A 277 -17.57 10.72 13.66
CA ILE A 277 -18.36 11.56 12.76
C ILE A 277 -17.79 12.97 12.80
N ASN A 278 -17.23 13.43 11.68
CA ASN A 278 -16.67 14.77 11.51
C ASN A 278 -16.97 15.26 10.08
N THR A 279 -17.44 16.49 9.92
CA THR A 279 -17.87 17.04 8.62
C THR A 279 -16.73 17.49 7.70
N SER A 280 -15.53 17.72 8.23
CA SER A 280 -14.33 17.99 7.42
C SER A 280 -13.73 16.73 6.82
N GLY A 281 -13.99 15.56 7.43
CA GLY A 281 -13.38 14.28 7.09
C GLY A 281 -11.90 14.16 7.49
N LYS A 282 -11.32 15.16 8.16
CA LYS A 282 -9.88 15.20 8.47
C LYS A 282 -9.61 14.84 9.93
N PHE A 283 -8.55 14.06 10.15
CA PHE A 283 -8.14 13.61 11.47
C PHE A 283 -6.61 13.54 11.60
N ALA A 284 -6.11 13.71 12.82
CA ALA A 284 -4.75 13.36 13.21
C ALA A 284 -4.80 12.23 14.24
N VAL A 285 -4.00 11.19 14.02
CA VAL A 285 -3.75 10.12 15.00
C VAL A 285 -2.34 10.29 15.53
N ALA A 286 -2.22 10.51 16.84
CA ALA A 286 -0.95 10.64 17.53
C ALA A 286 -0.66 9.38 18.36
N LEU A 287 0.51 8.77 18.19
CA LEU A 287 1.07 7.80 19.14
C LEU A 287 1.69 8.56 20.32
N LEU A 288 1.18 8.33 21.53
CA LEU A 288 1.79 8.88 22.74
C LEU A 288 2.88 7.95 23.29
N PRO A 289 3.94 8.50 23.90
CA PRO A 289 4.87 7.70 24.69
C PRO A 289 4.16 6.85 25.75
N VAL A 290 4.67 5.64 25.95
CA VAL A 290 4.32 4.76 27.06
C VAL A 290 5.50 4.73 28.03
N ALA A 291 5.19 4.76 29.33
CA ALA A 291 6.12 4.52 30.43
C ALA A 291 6.10 3.04 30.84
#